data_AF-A0A1F9DGC2-F1
#
_entry.id   AF-A0A1F9DGC2-F1
#
_cell.length_a   1.000
_cell.length_b   1.000
_cell.length_c   1.000
_cell.angle_alpha   90.00
_cell.angle_beta   90.00
_cell.angle_gamma   90.00
#
_symmetry.space_group_name_H-M   'P 1'
#
loop_
_entity.id
_entity.type
_entity.pdbx_description
1 polymer ?
#
loop_
_entity_poly.entity_id
_entity_poly.type
_entity_poly.pdbx_seq_one_letter_code
_entity_poly.pdbx_strand_id
1 'polypeptide(L)'
;MVTELKSWREQNYYELLEVGSQASDEEIRIAYEKLKTIYSLLTPGITILFTPEEVKQIQDKMEEAYRVLRDPRSQREYDLVMQGAWGKPIAPPPHPLAIRRALNTQQIREALGADEVSWSGESLGKIRRFLKLNIDELALEIKISKHHLEAIEAEAIAALPAPVYLKGFLRSFAKALGLDPRRVSEEYLTRISEKGYTRE
;
A
#
# COMPACT_ATOMS: atom_id res chain seq x y z
N MET A 1 -4.61 0.11 -38.12
CA MET A 1 -3.59 0.07 -37.05
C MET A 1 -4.33 -0.39 -35.81
N VAL A 2 -4.13 -1.64 -35.39
CA VAL A 2 -4.83 -2.21 -34.24
C VAL A 2 -4.19 -1.59 -33.01
N THR A 3 -4.88 -0.66 -32.36
CA THR A 3 -4.46 -0.08 -31.08
C THR A 3 -4.31 -1.25 -30.10
N GLU A 4 -3.08 -1.55 -29.67
CA GLU A 4 -2.88 -2.49 -28.57
C GLU A 4 -3.72 -2.00 -27.39
N LEU A 5 -4.72 -2.79 -26.98
CA LEU A 5 -5.52 -2.50 -25.79
C LEU A 5 -4.60 -2.61 -24.57
N LYS A 6 -4.06 -1.48 -24.12
CA LYS A 6 -3.31 -1.39 -22.87
C LYS A 6 -4.17 -1.93 -21.73
N SER A 7 -3.56 -2.76 -20.88
CA SER A 7 -4.24 -3.26 -19.69
C SER A 7 -4.64 -2.08 -18.79
N TRP A 8 -5.76 -2.17 -18.07
CA TRP A 8 -6.19 -1.15 -17.10
C TRP A 8 -5.10 -0.82 -16.05
N ARG A 9 -4.17 -1.76 -15.83
CA ARG A 9 -2.99 -1.59 -14.96
C ARG A 9 -2.00 -0.57 -15.52
N GLU A 10 -1.89 -0.45 -16.83
CA GLU A 10 -0.93 0.39 -17.56
C GLU A 10 -1.53 1.72 -18.04
N GLN A 11 -2.85 1.89 -17.89
CA GLN A 11 -3.54 3.11 -18.26
C GLN A 11 -3.23 4.26 -17.29
N ASN A 12 -3.03 5.45 -17.87
CA ASN A 12 -2.91 6.70 -17.12
C ASN A 12 -4.29 7.17 -16.60
N TYR A 13 -4.33 8.21 -15.77
CA TYR A 13 -5.59 8.64 -15.13
C TYR A 13 -6.64 9.17 -16.12
N TYR A 14 -6.19 9.79 -17.21
CA TYR A 14 -7.09 10.25 -18.28
C TYR A 14 -7.65 9.06 -19.07
N GLU A 15 -6.80 8.09 -19.42
CA GLU A 15 -7.18 6.84 -20.10
C GLU A 15 -8.14 5.99 -19.23
N LEU A 16 -7.88 5.90 -17.92
CA LEU A 16 -8.69 5.13 -16.98
C LEU A 16 -10.08 5.71 -16.77
N LEU A 17 -10.20 7.05 -16.78
CA LEU A 17 -11.50 7.72 -16.73
C LEU A 17 -12.15 7.89 -18.11
N GLU A 18 -11.52 7.42 -19.18
CA GLU A 18 -11.98 7.61 -20.57
C GLU A 18 -12.19 9.10 -20.94
N VAL A 19 -11.34 9.99 -20.41
CA VAL A 19 -11.41 11.44 -20.65
C VAL A 19 -10.15 11.96 -21.34
N GLY A 20 -10.26 13.11 -22.03
CA GLY A 20 -9.10 13.78 -22.62
C GLY A 20 -8.22 14.47 -21.56
N SER A 21 -6.94 14.69 -21.86
CA SER A 21 -6.00 15.43 -21.00
C SER A 21 -6.34 16.93 -20.83
N GLN A 22 -7.39 17.41 -21.49
CA GLN A 22 -7.93 18.77 -21.39
C GLN A 22 -9.38 18.77 -20.89
N ALA A 23 -9.86 17.63 -20.35
CA ALA A 23 -11.22 17.52 -19.83
C ALA A 23 -11.43 18.49 -18.66
N SER A 24 -12.62 19.09 -18.64
CA SER A 24 -13.08 19.94 -17.56
C SER A 24 -13.44 19.11 -16.31
N ASP A 25 -13.47 19.78 -15.15
CA ASP A 25 -13.87 19.17 -13.86
C ASP A 25 -15.21 18.43 -13.96
N GLU A 26 -16.17 19.02 -14.66
CA GLU A 26 -17.51 18.45 -14.83
C GLU A 26 -17.49 17.22 -15.73
N GLU A 27 -16.68 17.21 -16.79
CA GLU A 27 -16.51 16.03 -17.65
C GLU A 27 -15.84 14.88 -16.89
N ILE A 28 -14.83 15.18 -16.07
CA ILE A 28 -14.14 14.21 -15.20
C ILE A 28 -15.14 13.62 -14.20
N ARG A 29 -15.98 14.45 -13.58
CA ARG A 29 -17.03 14.00 -12.64
C ARG A 29 -18.05 13.10 -13.32
N ILE A 30 -18.57 13.50 -14.48
CA ILE A 30 -19.56 12.72 -15.23
C ILE A 30 -18.98 11.36 -15.65
N ALA A 31 -17.73 11.35 -16.12
CA ALA A 31 -17.05 10.13 -16.52
C ALA A 31 -16.83 9.18 -15.33
N TYR A 32 -16.37 9.69 -14.19
CA TYR A 32 -16.20 8.91 -12.96
C TYR A 32 -17.52 8.25 -12.52
N GLU A 33 -18.63 9.00 -12.44
CA GLU A 33 -19.93 8.46 -12.02
C GLU A 33 -20.46 7.38 -12.98
N LYS A 34 -20.27 7.60 -14.28
CA LYS A 34 -20.63 6.61 -15.31
C LYS A 34 -19.83 5.33 -15.15
N LEU A 35 -18.50 5.43 -15.02
CA LEU A 35 -17.64 4.25 -14.87
C LEU A 35 -17.86 3.54 -13.54
N LYS A 36 -18.11 4.26 -12.45
CA LYS A 36 -18.46 3.69 -11.14
C LYS A 36 -19.72 2.83 -11.21
N THR A 37 -20.68 3.23 -12.03
CA THR A 37 -21.88 2.45 -12.31
C THR A 37 -21.54 1.20 -13.13
N ILE A 38 -20.71 1.33 -14.17
CA ILE A 38 -20.30 0.21 -15.05
C ILE A 38 -19.51 -0.85 -14.26
N TYR A 39 -18.54 -0.43 -13.45
CA TYR A 39 -17.67 -1.30 -12.67
C TYR A 39 -18.24 -1.65 -11.28
N SER A 40 -19.53 -1.43 -11.05
CA SER A 40 -20.20 -1.91 -9.83
C SER A 40 -20.35 -3.43 -9.86
N LEU A 41 -20.16 -4.09 -8.71
CA LEU A 41 -20.42 -5.54 -8.54
C LEU A 41 -21.87 -5.94 -8.84
N LEU A 42 -22.77 -4.96 -8.99
CA LEU A 42 -24.18 -5.16 -9.34
C LEU A 42 -24.43 -5.18 -10.86
N THR A 43 -23.43 -4.87 -11.68
CA THR A 43 -23.55 -4.86 -13.15
C THR A 43 -23.44 -6.30 -13.70
N PRO A 44 -24.48 -6.81 -14.38
CA PRO A 44 -24.43 -8.15 -14.97
C PRO A 44 -23.28 -8.27 -15.97
N GLY A 45 -22.40 -9.26 -15.78
CA GLY A 45 -21.28 -9.56 -16.67
C GLY A 45 -19.91 -9.07 -16.20
N ILE A 46 -19.82 -8.12 -15.26
CA ILE A 46 -18.51 -7.64 -14.77
C ILE A 46 -17.74 -8.73 -14.01
N THR A 47 -18.44 -9.58 -13.25
CA THR A 47 -17.88 -10.69 -12.47
C THR A 47 -17.44 -11.89 -13.33
N ILE A 48 -17.84 -11.91 -14.61
CA ILE A 48 -17.40 -12.90 -15.60
C ILE A 48 -16.09 -12.43 -16.25
N LEU A 49 -15.90 -11.11 -16.37
CA LEU A 49 -14.73 -10.50 -17.01
C LEU A 49 -13.59 -10.20 -16.02
N PHE A 50 -13.93 -9.94 -14.76
CA PHE A 50 -13.00 -9.55 -13.71
C PHE A 50 -13.35 -10.25 -12.40
N THR A 51 -12.33 -10.64 -11.64
CA THR A 51 -12.55 -11.13 -10.27
C THR A 51 -13.05 -10.01 -9.35
N PRO A 52 -13.76 -10.30 -8.25
CA PRO A 52 -14.20 -9.27 -7.30
C PRO A 52 -13.05 -8.41 -6.77
N GLU A 53 -11.87 -9.00 -6.63
CA GLU A 53 -10.64 -8.31 -6.24
C GLU A 53 -10.14 -7.36 -7.33
N GLU A 54 -10.18 -7.77 -8.60
CA GLU A 54 -9.82 -6.90 -9.73
C GLU A 54 -10.82 -5.75 -9.91
N VAL A 55 -12.11 -6.02 -9.73
CA VAL A 55 -13.14 -4.96 -9.74
C VAL A 55 -12.85 -3.92 -8.66
N LYS A 56 -12.50 -4.38 -7.44
CA LYS A 56 -12.10 -3.48 -6.36
C LYS A 56 -10.86 -2.66 -6.72
N GLN A 57 -9.82 -3.29 -7.27
CA GLN A 57 -8.60 -2.59 -7.69
C GLN A 57 -8.87 -1.55 -8.79
N ILE A 58 -9.76 -1.86 -9.73
CA ILE A 58 -10.19 -0.93 -10.77
C ILE A 58 -10.92 0.26 -10.15
N GLN A 59 -11.87 0.00 -9.24
CA GLN A 59 -12.61 1.05 -8.52
C GLN A 59 -11.68 1.96 -7.70
N ASP A 60 -10.75 1.38 -6.95
CA ASP A 60 -9.78 2.12 -6.13
C ASP A 60 -8.91 3.03 -7.02
N LYS A 61 -8.42 2.50 -8.15
CA LYS A 61 -7.61 3.26 -9.10
C LYS A 61 -8.41 4.38 -9.78
N MET A 62 -9.69 4.13 -10.08
CA MET A 62 -10.59 5.16 -10.64
C MET A 62 -10.88 6.28 -9.65
N GLU A 63 -11.07 5.95 -8.37
CA GLU A 63 -11.30 6.96 -7.34
C GLU A 63 -10.06 7.81 -7.07
N GLU A 64 -8.88 7.20 -7.13
CA GLU A 64 -7.61 7.92 -7.07
C GLU A 64 -7.44 8.87 -8.26
N ALA A 65 -7.68 8.38 -9.49
CA ALA A 65 -7.64 9.19 -10.70
C ALA A 65 -8.60 10.38 -10.60
N TYR A 66 -9.83 10.16 -10.14
CA TYR A 66 -10.80 11.21 -9.91
C TYR A 66 -10.30 12.25 -8.91
N ARG A 67 -9.75 11.82 -7.75
CA ARG A 67 -9.25 12.74 -6.72
C ARG A 67 -8.12 13.63 -7.22
N VAL A 68 -7.16 13.06 -7.96
CA VAL A 68 -5.99 13.78 -8.46
C VAL A 68 -6.36 14.75 -9.57
N LEU A 69 -7.22 14.34 -10.51
CA LEU A 69 -7.60 15.18 -11.65
C LEU A 69 -8.58 16.30 -11.28
N ARG A 70 -9.34 16.14 -10.19
CA ARG A 70 -10.28 17.15 -9.69
C ARG A 70 -9.59 18.31 -8.95
N ASP A 71 -8.44 18.07 -8.32
CA ASP A 71 -7.69 19.11 -7.62
C ASP A 71 -6.74 19.84 -8.59
N PRO A 72 -6.93 21.14 -8.87
CA PRO A 72 -6.11 21.88 -9.82
C PRO A 72 -4.61 21.92 -9.49
N ARG A 73 -4.23 21.75 -8.21
CA ARG A 73 -2.81 21.68 -7.82
C ARG A 73 -2.24 20.29 -8.14
N SER A 74 -2.92 19.25 -7.68
CA SER A 74 -2.55 17.86 -7.91
C SER A 74 -2.54 17.49 -9.40
N GLN A 75 -3.50 18.02 -10.18
CA GLN A 75 -3.56 17.85 -11.63
C GLN A 75 -2.32 18.45 -12.31
N ARG A 76 -1.93 19.67 -11.94
CA ARG A 76 -0.74 20.33 -12.52
C ARG A 76 0.54 19.58 -12.17
N GLU A 77 0.67 19.10 -10.93
CA GLU A 77 1.81 18.27 -10.52
C GLU A 77 1.86 16.97 -11.31
N TYR A 78 0.71 16.33 -11.51
CA TYR A 78 0.59 15.13 -12.33
C TYR A 78 0.98 15.39 -13.79
N ASP A 79 0.49 16.47 -14.39
CA ASP A 79 0.81 16.84 -15.78
C ASP A 79 2.30 17.17 -15.95
N LEU A 80 2.93 17.83 -14.95
CA LEU A 80 4.36 18.09 -14.95
C LEU A 80 5.19 16.79 -14.87
N VAL A 81 4.75 15.83 -14.06
CA VAL A 81 5.36 14.49 -14.00
C VAL A 81 5.21 13.76 -15.34
N MET A 82 4.07 13.92 -16.02
CA MET A 82 3.82 13.33 -17.34
C MET A 82 4.63 14.00 -18.47
N GLN A 83 4.91 15.30 -18.37
CA GLN A 83 5.68 16.04 -19.38
C GLN A 83 7.21 15.87 -19.24
N GLY A 84 7.71 15.48 -18.06
CA GLY A 84 9.13 15.45 -17.73
C GLY A 84 9.95 14.25 -18.23
N ALA A 85 9.35 13.12 -18.62
CA ALA A 85 10.10 11.95 -19.07
C ALA A 85 9.23 10.95 -19.86
N TRP A 86 9.50 10.78 -21.15
CA TRP A 86 8.96 9.65 -21.93
C TRP A 86 9.93 8.47 -21.89
N GLY A 87 9.50 7.33 -21.33
CA GLY A 87 10.29 6.10 -21.42
C GLY A 87 9.91 4.87 -20.58
N LYS A 88 8.67 4.71 -20.11
CA LYS A 88 7.95 3.46 -19.72
C LYS A 88 6.81 3.81 -18.75
N PRO A 89 5.66 3.12 -18.77
CA PRO A 89 4.65 3.27 -17.73
C PRO A 89 5.29 2.81 -16.42
N ILE A 90 5.72 3.76 -15.59
CA ILE A 90 6.01 3.45 -14.20
C ILE A 90 4.66 3.08 -13.62
N ALA A 91 4.67 1.91 -12.96
CA ALA A 91 3.65 1.33 -12.09
C ALA A 91 2.68 2.35 -11.47
N PRO A 92 1.46 1.92 -11.05
CA PRO A 92 0.56 2.75 -10.26
C PRO A 92 1.37 3.58 -9.27
N PRO A 93 1.05 4.89 -9.12
CA PRO A 93 1.73 5.67 -8.10
C PRO A 93 1.70 4.82 -6.84
N PRO A 94 2.87 4.64 -6.22
CA PRO A 94 3.03 3.71 -5.13
C PRO A 94 1.81 3.76 -4.22
N HIS A 95 1.17 2.59 -3.98
CA HIS A 95 0.21 2.42 -2.87
C HIS A 95 0.73 3.24 -1.68
N PRO A 96 -0.07 3.86 -0.81
CA PRO A 96 0.41 4.72 0.30
C PRO A 96 1.62 4.20 1.14
N LEU A 97 1.99 2.93 0.98
CA LEU A 97 3.19 2.25 1.43
C LEU A 97 4.45 2.34 0.53
N ALA A 98 4.32 2.36 -0.79
CA ALA A 98 5.44 2.36 -1.72
C ALA A 98 6.10 3.76 -1.91
N ILE A 99 5.56 4.80 -1.25
CA ILE A 99 6.22 6.11 -1.05
C ILE A 99 7.24 6.07 0.12
N ARG A 100 7.37 4.95 0.86
CA ARG A 100 8.21 4.95 2.07
C ARG A 100 9.70 4.95 1.77
N ARG A 101 10.20 6.18 1.58
CA ARG A 101 11.51 6.63 2.04
C ARG A 101 11.76 6.00 3.41
N ALA A 102 12.95 5.43 3.62
CA ALA A 102 13.37 4.94 4.92
C ALA A 102 13.05 6.00 5.99
N LEU A 103 12.39 5.60 7.08
CA LEU A 103 12.10 6.53 8.16
C LEU A 103 13.43 7.05 8.69
N ASN A 104 13.55 8.38 8.80
CA ASN A 104 14.72 8.96 9.44
C ASN A 104 14.61 8.78 10.97
N THR A 105 15.74 8.93 11.66
CA THR A 105 15.83 8.76 13.12
C THR A 105 14.88 9.68 13.89
N GLN A 106 14.61 10.88 13.38
CA GLN A 106 13.71 11.83 14.02
C GLN A 106 12.25 11.36 13.99
N GLN A 107 11.80 10.85 12.85
CA GLN A 107 10.46 10.30 12.68
C GLN A 107 10.25 9.05 13.54
N ILE A 108 11.28 8.21 13.68
CA ILE A 108 11.23 7.02 14.54
C ILE A 108 11.09 7.43 16.02
N ARG A 109 11.86 8.42 16.47
CA ARG A 109 11.77 8.94 17.85
C ARG A 109 10.42 9.56 18.14
N GLU A 110 9.87 10.34 17.20
CA GLU A 110 8.55 10.94 17.32
C GLU A 110 7.45 9.87 17.41
N ALA A 111 7.52 8.84 16.57
CA ALA A 111 6.57 7.73 16.60
C ALA A 111 6.60 6.93 17.90
N LEU A 112 7.78 6.79 18.52
CA LEU A 112 7.98 6.00 19.74
C LEU A 112 7.84 6.81 21.03
N GLY A 113 8.03 8.13 20.98
CA GLY A 113 8.06 9.01 22.15
C GLY A 113 9.24 8.72 23.09
N ALA A 114 10.35 8.15 22.58
CA ALA A 114 11.50 7.71 23.37
C ALA A 114 12.82 8.04 22.66
N ASP A 115 13.85 8.34 23.46
CA ASP A 115 15.21 8.60 22.97
C ASP A 115 15.95 7.32 22.55
N GLU A 116 15.65 6.20 23.21
CA GLU A 116 16.19 4.88 22.92
C GLU A 116 15.19 4.07 22.10
N VAL A 117 15.64 3.58 20.94
CA VAL A 117 14.81 2.81 20.00
C VAL A 117 15.02 1.32 20.26
N SER A 118 13.95 0.62 20.64
CA SER A 118 13.93 -0.84 20.75
C SER A 118 12.88 -1.42 19.80
N TRP A 119 13.26 -2.40 18.96
CA TRP A 119 12.34 -3.02 18.01
C TRP A 119 11.48 -4.13 18.64
N SER A 120 10.62 -3.74 19.60
CA SER A 120 9.58 -4.60 20.18
C SER A 120 8.31 -4.62 19.33
N GLY A 121 7.43 -5.59 19.58
CA GLY A 121 6.09 -5.65 18.97
C GLY A 121 5.30 -4.35 19.17
N GLU A 122 5.32 -3.82 20.40
CA GLU A 122 4.67 -2.54 20.73
C GLU A 122 5.21 -1.39 19.87
N SER A 123 6.54 -1.33 19.68
CA SER A 123 7.19 -0.30 18.89
C SER A 123 6.83 -0.39 17.41
N LEU A 124 6.79 -1.60 16.85
CA LEU A 124 6.34 -1.82 15.47
C LEU A 124 4.87 -1.40 15.30
N GLY A 125 4.00 -1.72 16.26
CA GLY A 125 2.60 -1.30 16.25
C GLY A 125 2.39 0.21 16.45
N LYS A 126 3.23 0.88 17.24
CA LYS A 126 3.25 2.35 17.36
C LYS A 126 3.64 3.01 16.04
N ILE A 127 4.71 2.53 15.41
CA ILE A 127 5.20 3.03 14.12
C ILE A 127 4.16 2.81 13.02
N ARG A 128 3.54 1.62 12.95
CA ARG A 128 2.44 1.34 12.01
C ARG A 128 1.31 2.38 12.15
N ARG A 129 0.85 2.62 13.39
CA ARG A 129 -0.24 3.57 13.69
C ARG A 129 0.16 5.02 13.43
N PHE A 130 1.38 5.41 13.78
CA PHE A 130 1.92 6.73 13.47
C PHE A 130 1.87 7.02 11.96
N LEU A 131 2.17 6.00 11.17
CA LEU A 131 2.14 6.08 9.72
C LEU A 131 0.74 5.76 9.12
N LYS A 132 -0.29 5.74 9.97
CA LYS A 132 -1.71 5.55 9.64
C LYS A 132 -2.00 4.31 8.78
N LEU A 133 -1.23 3.24 8.96
CA LEU A 133 -1.48 1.99 8.25
C LEU A 133 -2.52 1.15 8.95
N ASN A 134 -3.54 0.76 8.20
CA ASN A 134 -4.44 -0.29 8.61
C ASN A 134 -3.70 -1.64 8.57
N ILE A 135 -3.88 -2.45 9.61
CA ILE A 135 -3.27 -3.79 9.70
C ILE A 135 -3.85 -4.75 8.66
N ASP A 136 -5.13 -4.59 8.29
CA ASP A 136 -5.79 -5.38 7.25
C ASP A 136 -5.19 -5.12 5.86
N GLU A 137 -5.01 -3.84 5.50
CA GLU A 137 -4.37 -3.43 4.24
C GLU A 137 -2.90 -3.87 4.19
N LEU A 138 -2.19 -3.70 5.30
CA LEU A 138 -0.80 -4.12 5.43
C LEU A 138 -0.64 -5.63 5.24
N ALA A 139 -1.53 -6.43 5.85
CA ALA A 139 -1.54 -7.88 5.75
C ALA A 139 -1.69 -8.37 4.30
N LEU A 140 -2.60 -7.75 3.55
CA LEU A 140 -2.82 -8.05 2.13
C LEU A 140 -1.57 -7.73 1.29
N GLU A 141 -0.99 -6.55 1.50
CA GLU A 141 0.16 -6.06 0.74
C GLU A 141 1.39 -6.95 0.91
N ILE A 142 1.74 -7.28 2.17
CA ILE A 142 2.96 -8.07 2.46
C ILE A 142 2.71 -9.58 2.45
N LYS A 143 1.48 -10.01 2.14
CA LYS A 143 1.05 -11.42 2.07
C LYS A 143 1.30 -12.19 3.36
N ILE A 144 1.06 -11.53 4.50
CA ILE A 144 1.14 -12.12 5.84
C ILE A 144 -0.22 -11.93 6.48
N SER A 145 -0.80 -12.99 7.06
CA SER A 145 -2.12 -12.86 7.67
C SER A 145 -2.12 -11.82 8.79
N LYS A 146 -3.23 -11.09 8.90
CA LYS A 146 -3.48 -10.13 9.99
C LYS A 146 -3.22 -10.75 11.36
N HIS A 147 -3.66 -11.99 11.57
CA HIS A 147 -3.45 -12.73 12.81
C HIS A 147 -1.96 -12.80 13.22
N HIS A 148 -1.06 -13.06 12.27
CA HIS A 148 0.38 -13.09 12.57
C HIS A 148 0.94 -11.69 12.84
N LEU A 149 0.46 -10.65 12.15
CA LEU A 149 0.91 -9.28 12.41
C LEU A 149 0.45 -8.78 13.78
N GLU A 150 -0.79 -9.09 14.17
CA GLU A 150 -1.31 -8.81 15.50
C GLU A 150 -0.53 -9.57 16.58
N ALA A 151 -0.22 -10.84 16.36
CA ALA A 151 0.61 -11.63 17.26
C ALA A 151 2.04 -11.04 17.41
N ILE A 152 2.61 -10.51 16.32
CA ILE A 152 3.89 -9.80 16.35
C ILE A 152 3.78 -8.50 17.15
N GLU A 153 2.75 -7.68 16.91
CA GLU A 153 2.57 -6.41 17.64
C GLU A 153 2.32 -6.63 19.14
N ALA A 154 1.58 -7.69 19.48
CA ALA A 154 1.28 -8.06 20.85
C ALA A 154 2.41 -8.87 21.53
N GLU A 155 3.45 -9.25 20.79
CA GLU A 155 4.45 -10.24 21.22
C GLU A 155 3.81 -11.50 21.84
N ALA A 156 2.70 -11.96 21.25
CA ALA A 156 1.92 -13.09 21.75
C ALA A 156 2.62 -14.41 21.41
N ILE A 157 3.59 -14.81 22.26
CA ILE A 157 4.52 -15.92 22.02
C ILE A 157 3.82 -17.19 21.52
N ALA A 158 2.72 -17.57 22.16
CA ALA A 158 1.95 -18.77 21.83
C ALA A 158 1.28 -18.73 20.43
N ALA A 159 1.06 -17.53 19.88
CA ALA A 159 0.45 -17.30 18.57
C ALA A 159 1.48 -16.89 17.50
N LEU A 160 2.76 -16.79 17.86
CA LEU A 160 3.80 -16.49 16.89
C LEU A 160 4.02 -17.69 15.95
N PRO A 161 4.26 -17.44 14.66
CA PRO A 161 4.61 -18.50 13.72
C PRO A 161 5.96 -19.13 14.07
N ALA A 162 6.29 -20.26 13.45
CA ALA A 162 7.58 -20.93 13.67
C ALA A 162 8.79 -20.02 13.31
N PRO A 163 9.98 -20.21 13.92
CA PRO A 163 11.12 -19.28 13.80
C PRO A 163 11.56 -19.01 12.36
N VAL A 164 11.51 -20.06 11.52
CA VAL A 164 11.85 -20.00 10.10
C VAL A 164 10.96 -19.02 9.32
N TYR A 165 9.68 -18.91 9.69
CA TYR A 165 8.72 -17.99 9.09
C TYR A 165 8.75 -16.63 9.75
N LEU A 166 8.80 -16.59 11.09
CA LEU A 166 8.78 -15.36 11.87
C LEU A 166 9.87 -14.38 11.42
N LYS A 167 11.10 -14.87 11.19
CA LYS A 167 12.20 -14.05 10.69
C LYS A 167 11.89 -13.41 9.34
N GLY A 168 11.27 -14.15 8.42
CA GLY A 168 10.83 -13.64 7.12
C GLY A 168 9.71 -12.61 7.27
N PHE A 169 8.76 -12.87 8.17
CA PHE A 169 7.64 -11.99 8.42
C PHE A 169 8.08 -10.64 9.01
N LEU A 170 8.98 -10.67 10.00
CA LEU A 170 9.56 -9.46 10.59
C LEU A 170 10.30 -8.62 9.55
N ARG A 171 11.04 -9.26 8.63
CA ARG A 171 11.73 -8.55 7.55
C ARG A 171 10.76 -7.89 6.58
N SER A 172 9.69 -8.59 6.20
CA SER A 172 8.66 -8.05 5.32
C SER A 172 7.91 -6.89 5.97
N PHE A 173 7.55 -7.05 7.25
CA PHE A 173 6.87 -6.02 8.03
C PHE A 173 7.76 -4.79 8.22
N ALA A 174 9.03 -4.96 8.62
CA ALA A 174 9.99 -3.86 8.75
C ALA A 174 10.16 -3.09 7.43
N LYS A 175 10.26 -3.81 6.31
CA LYS A 175 10.35 -3.19 4.97
C LYS A 175 9.12 -2.34 4.66
N ALA A 176 7.91 -2.83 4.96
CA ALA A 176 6.68 -2.08 4.77
C ALA A 176 6.56 -0.86 5.72
N LEU A 177 7.22 -0.90 6.88
CA LEU A 177 7.33 0.24 7.78
C LEU A 177 8.42 1.25 7.37
N GLY A 178 9.26 0.94 6.38
CA GLY A 178 10.40 1.78 6.01
C GLY A 178 11.55 1.70 7.03
N LEU A 179 11.67 0.60 7.77
CA LEU A 179 12.70 0.31 8.76
C LEU A 179 13.79 -0.60 8.19
N ASP A 180 14.92 -0.72 8.89
CA ASP A 180 15.98 -1.69 8.55
C ASP A 180 15.48 -3.12 8.84
N PRO A 181 15.29 -3.98 7.81
CA PRO A 181 14.75 -5.32 8.01
C PRO A 181 15.66 -6.25 8.80
N ARG A 182 16.98 -6.08 8.70
CA ARG A 182 17.94 -6.94 9.42
C ARG A 182 17.89 -6.61 10.90
N ARG A 183 18.07 -5.34 11.24
CA ARG A 183 18.08 -4.86 12.64
C ARG A 183 16.78 -5.19 13.37
N VAL A 184 15.62 -4.88 12.76
CA VAL A 184 14.32 -5.19 13.36
C VAL A 184 14.18 -6.69 13.62
N SER A 185 14.49 -7.52 12.62
CA SER A 185 14.35 -8.97 12.76
C SER A 185 15.27 -9.57 13.83
N GLU A 186 16.50 -9.09 13.94
CA GLU A 186 17.50 -9.63 14.87
C GLU A 186 17.24 -9.21 16.32
N GLU A 187 16.92 -7.93 16.54
CA GLU A 187 16.61 -7.40 17.87
C GLU A 187 15.30 -7.98 18.40
N TYR A 188 14.24 -8.05 17.57
CA TYR A 188 12.97 -8.66 17.95
C TYR A 188 13.12 -10.14 18.31
N LEU A 189 13.83 -10.93 17.46
CA LEU A 189 14.06 -12.35 17.72
C LEU A 189 14.91 -12.60 18.97
N THR A 190 15.86 -11.74 19.28
CA THR A 190 16.65 -11.82 20.52
C THR A 190 15.74 -11.59 21.72
N ARG A 191 14.94 -10.53 21.69
CA ARG A 191 13.99 -10.18 22.76
C ARG A 191 12.98 -11.28 23.06
N ILE A 192 12.34 -11.87 22.05
CA ILE A 192 11.34 -12.92 22.29
C ILE A 192 11.98 -14.25 22.74
N SER A 193 13.21 -14.54 22.32
CA SER A 193 13.93 -15.74 22.77
C SER A 193 14.23 -15.67 24.27
N GLU A 194 14.56 -14.49 24.80
CA GLU A 194 14.68 -14.25 26.25
C GLU A 194 13.35 -14.48 26.99
N LYS A 195 12.21 -14.34 26.31
CA LYS A 195 10.87 -14.59 26.86
C LYS A 195 10.38 -16.04 26.67
N GLY A 196 11.25 -16.95 26.21
CA GLY A 196 10.93 -18.37 26.07
C GLY A 196 10.43 -18.79 24.68
N TYR A 197 10.63 -17.98 23.64
CA TYR A 197 10.36 -18.38 22.25
C TYR A 197 11.50 -19.26 21.71
N THR A 198 11.22 -20.54 21.51
CA THR A 198 12.20 -21.56 21.08
C THR A 198 12.55 -21.43 19.61
N ARG A 199 13.86 -21.40 19.31
CA ARG A 199 14.41 -21.45 17.97
C ARG A 199 14.64 -22.91 17.55
N GLU A 200 13.58 -23.66 17.25
CA GLU A 200 13.71 -24.94 16.51
C GLU A 200 13.71 -24.71 15.00
#